data_AF-A0A7C6I0T7-F1
#
_entry.id   AF-A0A7C6I0T7-F1
#
_cell.length_a   1.000
_cell.length_b   1.000
_cell.length_c   1.000
_cell.angle_alpha   90.00
_cell.angle_beta   90.00
_cell.angle_gamma   90.00
#
_symmetry.space_group_name_H-M   'P 1'
#
loop_
_entity.id
_entity.type
_entity.pdbx_description
1 polymer ?
#
loop_
_entity_poly.entity_id
_entity_poly.type
_entity_poly.pdbx_seq_one_letter_code
_entity_poly.pdbx_strand_id
1 'polypeptide(L)'
;MLRIVLFIKRVALGIGFCLVFAFCANPDQVETEDPNDIWEPDGRGWVANTWKSDGKGWILMENNRKELKRFFAIGTWHVPGYTFSNTAHKDSVVYRENEQLFKEKIAPFNMVFVGPGLGKEYMSEVIHVMNPFSATLHEYLDGIATLPKGDDKDYYRSQFLKQEVKNPGFVAYLDAQMRKILKTKTNDQYIFSHIDEIAAGGVSNWSIPPEAGALINERLKQADPKALVFVDLVGHAKGTTYLFERKYLETHAAMPEDPPYDMLSSDARACKLPLLGFYQAFDGSPVYHFKGGNYSYVEYDFNELSRLWVENLRILANAYKENGDVFGINAFRDFYAHPVLAGITVDAMREGLGEGVPIWLYFDGNGYAKPGNVSPSAYLKNVKCQIYTAIVHGVTGILFWNDWRKTPEVFDKLIPMMHELNDNLEVVTYDTVEKRIEGNLHVAVKKAPDGKEYYIATNSSKTTDAMFTLSGGNRVKLDPLGVYVSPK
;
A
#
# COMPACT_ATOMS: atom_id res chain seq x y z
N MET A 1 15.77 67.32 22.01
CA MET A 1 14.74 68.34 21.62
C MET A 1 13.42 67.62 21.38
N LEU A 2 12.29 68.34 21.50
CA LEU A 2 10.90 68.06 21.03
C LEU A 2 10.49 66.61 20.64
N ARG A 3 9.32 66.08 21.05
CA ARG A 3 8.20 66.67 21.83
C ARG A 3 7.34 65.57 22.49
N ILE A 4 6.63 65.93 23.56
CA ILE A 4 5.70 65.08 24.33
C ILE A 4 4.25 65.43 23.98
N VAL A 5 3.35 64.44 23.91
CA VAL A 5 1.90 64.46 24.30
C VAL A 5 1.49 62.96 24.48
N LEU A 6 1.00 62.42 25.61
CA LEU A 6 -0.21 62.64 26.45
C LEU A 6 -1.54 62.23 25.73
N PHE A 7 -2.62 61.72 26.35
CA PHE A 7 -2.95 61.26 27.72
C PHE A 7 -4.30 60.50 27.71
N ILE A 8 -4.63 59.74 28.79
CA ILE A 8 -5.91 59.67 29.55
C ILE A 8 -6.18 58.27 30.16
N LYS A 9 -6.89 58.21 31.30
CA LYS A 9 -7.18 57.02 32.13
C LYS A 9 -8.69 56.86 32.42
N ARG A 10 -9.14 55.59 32.53
CA ARG A 10 -10.09 55.00 33.52
C ARG A 10 -11.52 55.58 33.74
N VAL A 11 -12.30 54.77 34.48
CA VAL A 11 -13.48 55.08 35.33
C VAL A 11 -14.86 54.96 34.64
N ALA A 12 -15.95 54.45 35.25
CA ALA A 12 -16.23 53.33 36.20
C ALA A 12 -17.77 53.22 36.46
N LEU A 13 -18.17 52.29 37.34
CA LEU A 13 -19.50 52.12 37.99
C LEU A 13 -20.67 51.49 37.20
N GLY A 14 -21.49 50.73 37.94
CA GLY A 14 -22.76 50.12 37.51
C GLY A 14 -23.15 48.97 38.46
N ILE A 15 -24.06 49.20 39.42
CA ILE A 15 -24.46 48.21 40.45
C ILE A 15 -25.99 48.06 40.49
N GLY A 16 -26.48 46.82 40.54
CA GLY A 16 -27.85 46.42 40.89
C GLY A 16 -27.99 44.89 40.70
N PHE A 17 -28.24 44.08 41.74
CA PHE A 17 -29.52 43.81 42.41
C PHE A 17 -30.61 43.24 41.46
N CYS A 18 -31.28 42.12 41.77
CA CYS A 18 -31.07 41.12 42.84
C CYS A 18 -32.00 39.89 42.63
N LEU A 19 -31.73 38.77 43.35
CA LEU A 19 -32.71 37.72 43.75
C LEU A 19 -33.39 36.89 42.60
N VAL A 20 -33.85 35.64 42.75
CA VAL A 20 -33.64 34.48 43.66
C VAL A 20 -34.33 33.26 42.96
N PHE A 21 -34.15 31.96 43.21
CA PHE A 21 -33.55 31.16 44.30
C PHE A 21 -32.80 29.93 43.71
N ALA A 22 -32.45 28.94 44.56
CA ALA A 22 -31.90 27.63 44.18
C ALA A 22 -32.94 26.51 44.38
N PHE A 23 -32.68 25.30 43.85
CA PHE A 23 -32.86 24.05 44.60
C PHE A 23 -32.00 22.90 44.01
N CYS A 24 -31.71 21.92 44.87
CA CYS A 24 -30.77 20.79 44.76
C CYS A 24 -30.51 20.13 43.38
N ALA A 25 -29.23 19.81 43.15
CA ALA A 25 -28.78 18.66 42.36
C ALA A 25 -27.93 17.74 43.26
N ASN A 26 -27.91 16.43 42.98
CA ASN A 26 -27.15 15.46 43.78
C ASN A 26 -25.63 15.62 43.58
N PRO A 27 -24.80 15.53 44.64
CA PRO A 27 -23.34 15.48 44.55
C PRO A 27 -22.80 14.05 44.42
N ASP A 28 -23.52 13.17 43.73
CA ASP A 28 -23.13 11.77 43.46
C ASP A 28 -23.48 11.43 42.01
N GLN A 29 -22.60 10.66 41.35
CA GLN A 29 -22.64 10.34 39.90
C GLN A 29 -22.53 11.55 38.96
N VAL A 30 -21.43 12.30 39.11
CA VAL A 30 -20.65 12.65 37.91
C VAL A 30 -19.74 11.46 37.63
N GLU A 31 -19.99 10.72 36.56
CA GLU A 31 -18.95 9.85 36.00
C GLU A 31 -17.86 10.77 35.45
N THR A 32 -16.72 10.81 36.14
CA THR A 32 -15.55 11.53 35.65
C THR A 32 -14.96 10.72 34.49
N GLU A 33 -15.20 11.19 33.26
CA GLU A 33 -14.39 10.82 32.11
C GLU A 33 -12.92 10.93 32.51
N ASP A 34 -12.15 9.85 32.32
CA ASP A 34 -10.74 9.83 32.69
C ASP A 34 -10.01 10.89 31.84
N PRO A 35 -9.25 11.83 32.42
CA PRO A 35 -8.45 12.78 31.64
C PRO A 35 -7.37 12.10 30.76
N ASN A 36 -7.19 10.78 30.86
CA ASN A 36 -6.42 9.94 29.94
C ASN A 36 -7.25 9.26 28.83
N ASP A 37 -8.57 9.52 28.71
CA ASP A 37 -9.43 8.97 27.64
C ASP A 37 -9.33 9.76 26.33
N ILE A 38 -8.11 10.19 26.00
CA ILE A 38 -7.78 10.70 24.67
C ILE A 38 -7.73 9.50 23.72
N TRP A 39 -8.82 9.27 22.99
CA TRP A 39 -8.80 8.46 21.78
C TRP A 39 -8.03 9.24 20.71
N GLU A 40 -6.72 9.02 20.60
CA GLU A 40 -5.88 9.64 19.56
C GLU A 40 -6.20 9.02 18.19
N PRO A 41 -6.80 9.75 17.23
CA PRO A 41 -7.29 9.18 15.96
C PRO A 41 -6.17 8.81 14.96
N ASP A 42 -4.92 9.10 15.30
CA ASP A 42 -3.78 9.15 14.39
C ASP A 42 -2.85 7.92 14.45
N GLY A 43 -3.08 7.02 15.41
CA GLY A 43 -2.28 5.81 15.58
C GLY A 43 -0.91 6.03 16.23
N ARG A 44 -0.65 7.15 16.91
CA ARG A 44 0.61 7.34 17.69
C ARG A 44 0.65 6.56 19.02
N GLY A 45 -0.38 5.75 19.29
CA GLY A 45 -0.50 4.89 20.47
C GLY A 45 -0.45 3.37 20.22
N TRP A 46 0.28 2.91 19.20
CA TRP A 46 0.52 1.47 18.97
C TRP A 46 1.95 1.04 19.30
N VAL A 47 2.11 -0.22 19.70
CA VAL A 47 3.43 -0.85 19.92
C VAL A 47 3.58 -2.04 18.96
N ALA A 48 4.33 -1.83 17.88
CA ALA A 48 4.56 -2.78 16.78
C ALA A 48 5.37 -4.04 17.14
N ASN A 49 5.53 -4.37 18.42
CA ASN A 49 6.38 -5.46 18.92
C ASN A 49 5.69 -6.83 18.88
N THR A 50 4.44 -6.91 18.44
CA THR A 50 3.69 -8.15 18.18
C THR A 50 2.64 -7.94 17.08
N TRP A 51 2.82 -8.64 15.96
CA TRP A 51 1.82 -8.78 14.91
C TRP A 51 1.09 -10.13 15.09
N LYS A 52 -0.22 -10.17 14.86
CA LYS A 52 -1.05 -11.40 14.86
C LYS A 52 -2.07 -11.30 13.72
N SER A 53 -2.57 -12.42 13.19
CA SER A 53 -3.75 -12.42 12.32
C SER A 53 -5.02 -12.68 13.14
N ASP A 54 -6.16 -12.11 12.75
CA ASP A 54 -7.48 -12.48 13.29
C ASP A 54 -8.10 -13.70 12.59
N GLY A 55 -7.43 -14.25 11.57
CA GLY A 55 -7.91 -15.36 10.75
C GLY A 55 -8.96 -14.97 9.70
N LYS A 56 -9.31 -13.68 9.59
CA LYS A 56 -10.28 -13.10 8.65
C LYS A 56 -9.64 -12.00 7.76
N GLY A 57 -8.33 -12.10 7.51
CA GLY A 57 -7.60 -11.15 6.69
C GLY A 57 -7.17 -9.85 7.39
N TRP A 58 -7.35 -9.71 8.71
CA TRP A 58 -6.82 -8.55 9.44
C TRP A 58 -5.55 -8.87 10.21
N ILE A 59 -4.62 -7.91 10.20
CA ILE A 59 -3.57 -7.83 11.20
C ILE A 59 -4.14 -7.21 12.48
N LEU A 60 -3.81 -7.83 13.61
CA LEU A 60 -4.02 -7.32 14.95
C LEU A 60 -2.72 -6.75 15.51
N MET A 61 -2.81 -5.59 16.12
CA MET A 61 -1.71 -4.83 16.73
C MET A 61 -2.08 -4.47 18.18
N GLU A 62 -1.08 -4.35 19.05
CA GLU A 62 -1.28 -4.03 20.48
C GLU A 62 -1.22 -2.50 20.69
N ASN A 63 -2.28 -1.93 21.30
CA ASN A 63 -2.33 -0.49 21.64
C ASN A 63 -1.70 -0.18 23.01
N ASN A 64 -1.60 1.11 23.35
CA ASN A 64 -1.13 1.58 24.66
C ASN A 64 -1.87 0.96 25.88
N ARG A 65 -3.11 0.48 25.71
CA ARG A 65 -3.91 -0.21 26.76
C ARG A 65 -3.67 -1.73 26.80
N LYS A 66 -2.76 -2.24 25.97
CA LYS A 66 -2.43 -3.67 25.75
C LYS A 66 -3.57 -4.51 25.16
N GLU A 67 -4.49 -3.84 24.47
CA GLU A 67 -5.58 -4.49 23.74
C GLU A 67 -5.15 -4.76 22.29
N LEU A 68 -5.45 -5.96 21.80
CA LEU A 68 -5.33 -6.28 20.38
C LEU A 68 -6.52 -5.69 19.63
N LYS A 69 -6.24 -4.84 18.65
CA LYS A 69 -7.24 -4.27 17.73
C LYS A 69 -6.80 -4.50 16.28
N ARG A 70 -7.74 -4.40 15.36
CA ARG A 70 -7.46 -4.42 13.92
C ARG A 70 -6.66 -3.20 13.50
N PHE A 71 -5.52 -3.46 12.87
CA PHE A 71 -4.68 -2.44 12.27
C PHE A 71 -5.07 -2.27 10.80
N PHE A 72 -5.40 -1.04 10.40
CA PHE A 72 -5.52 -0.67 9.00
C PHE A 72 -4.26 0.08 8.58
N ALA A 73 -3.50 -0.48 7.66
CA ALA A 73 -2.23 0.12 7.24
C ALA A 73 -2.47 1.36 6.37
N ILE A 74 -1.71 2.43 6.65
CA ILE A 74 -1.67 3.64 5.83
C ILE A 74 -0.21 4.03 5.65
N GLY A 75 0.39 3.59 4.55
CA GLY A 75 1.81 3.73 4.27
C GLY A 75 2.14 4.75 3.18
N THR A 76 3.27 5.46 3.29
CA THR A 76 3.85 6.24 2.18
C THR A 76 5.26 5.80 1.82
N TRP A 77 5.48 5.52 0.53
CA TRP A 77 6.80 5.39 -0.06
C TRP A 77 7.37 6.79 -0.31
N HIS A 78 8.45 7.13 0.39
CA HIS A 78 9.01 8.49 0.48
C HIS A 78 8.05 9.56 1.04
N VAL A 79 8.60 10.76 1.27
CA VAL A 79 7.90 11.96 1.76
C VAL A 79 8.33 13.12 0.85
N PRO A 80 7.45 13.66 -0.03
CA PRO A 80 7.83 14.68 -1.02
C PRO A 80 8.40 15.98 -0.42
N GLY A 81 9.63 16.32 -0.81
CA GLY A 81 10.42 17.43 -0.26
C GLY A 81 11.43 17.01 0.81
N TYR A 82 11.32 15.81 1.39
CA TYR A 82 12.23 15.27 2.39
C TYR A 82 13.24 14.29 1.75
N THR A 83 14.53 14.44 2.05
CA THR A 83 15.59 13.54 1.54
C THR A 83 16.17 12.67 2.66
N PHE A 84 15.87 11.36 2.59
CA PHE A 84 16.45 10.36 3.49
C PHE A 84 17.97 10.29 3.34
N SER A 85 18.69 10.31 4.45
CA SER A 85 20.16 10.37 4.47
C SER A 85 20.72 9.75 5.75
N ASN A 86 21.88 9.08 5.64
CA ASN A 86 22.62 8.56 6.79
C ASN A 86 23.55 9.61 7.45
N THR A 87 23.65 10.81 6.87
CA THR A 87 24.50 11.89 7.40
C THR A 87 23.91 12.47 8.70
N ALA A 88 24.77 12.74 9.67
CA ALA A 88 24.40 13.50 10.85
C ALA A 88 24.29 14.99 10.47
N HIS A 89 23.11 15.58 10.68
CA HIS A 89 22.94 17.03 10.54
C HIS A 89 23.74 17.73 11.64
N LYS A 90 24.85 18.36 11.27
CA LYS A 90 25.67 19.17 12.20
C LYS A 90 25.03 20.53 12.53
N ASP A 91 24.02 20.92 11.76
CA ASP A 91 23.22 22.12 11.95
C ASP A 91 21.88 21.73 12.61
N SER A 92 21.59 22.35 13.76
CA SER A 92 20.40 22.09 14.56
C SER A 92 19.16 22.86 14.09
N VAL A 93 19.30 23.84 13.20
CA VAL A 93 18.19 24.49 12.50
C VAL A 93 17.69 23.55 11.40
N VAL A 94 18.59 23.11 10.51
CA VAL A 94 18.27 22.17 9.42
C VAL A 94 17.72 20.84 9.94
N TYR A 95 18.15 20.38 11.12
CA TYR A 95 17.56 19.21 11.77
C TYR A 95 16.07 19.43 12.12
N ARG A 96 15.73 20.58 12.73
CA ARG A 96 14.35 20.90 13.15
C ARG A 96 13.44 21.18 11.96
N GLU A 97 13.94 21.85 10.93
CA GLU A 97 13.19 22.09 9.69
C GLU A 97 12.83 20.77 9.00
N ASN A 98 13.78 19.83 8.95
CA ASN A 98 13.55 18.48 8.42
C ASN A 98 12.62 17.64 9.32
N GLU A 99 12.74 17.74 10.65
CA GLU A 99 11.83 17.10 11.61
C GLU A 99 10.39 17.60 11.44
N GLN A 100 10.19 18.92 11.38
CA GLN A 100 8.88 19.54 11.22
C GLN A 100 8.27 19.17 9.86
N LEU A 101 9.01 19.32 8.76
CA LEU A 101 8.57 18.95 7.42
C LEU A 101 8.18 17.46 7.33
N PHE A 102 8.95 16.58 7.98
CA PHE A 102 8.63 15.17 8.07
C PHE A 102 7.32 14.96 8.84
N LYS A 103 7.24 15.45 10.09
CA LYS A 103 6.07 15.28 10.97
C LYS A 103 4.77 15.84 10.40
N GLU A 104 4.81 17.01 9.76
CA GLU A 104 3.66 17.60 9.08
C GLU A 104 3.17 16.74 7.91
N LYS A 105 4.09 16.17 7.10
CA LYS A 105 3.74 15.38 5.92
C LYS A 105 3.43 13.91 6.20
N ILE A 106 3.94 13.33 7.29
CA ILE A 106 3.56 11.97 7.72
C ILE A 106 2.33 11.93 8.61
N ALA A 107 1.82 13.07 9.10
CA ALA A 107 0.75 13.12 10.11
C ALA A 107 -0.49 12.23 9.85
N PRO A 108 -0.97 12.00 8.62
CA PRO A 108 -2.10 11.09 8.37
C PRO A 108 -1.68 9.65 7.95
N PHE A 109 -0.40 9.29 8.03
CA PHE A 109 0.15 7.98 7.67
C PHE A 109 0.74 7.28 8.90
N ASN A 110 0.36 6.03 9.15
CA ASN A 110 0.90 5.23 10.26
C ASN A 110 2.15 4.41 9.89
N MET A 111 2.50 4.32 8.60
CA MET A 111 3.74 3.70 8.13
C MET A 111 4.48 4.55 7.09
N VAL A 112 5.80 4.37 7.02
CA VAL A 112 6.67 5.05 6.03
C VAL A 112 7.80 4.13 5.60
N PHE A 113 8.14 4.14 4.30
CA PHE A 113 9.27 3.34 3.80
C PHE A 113 10.60 4.01 4.13
N VAL A 114 11.43 3.31 4.91
CA VAL A 114 12.73 3.79 5.40
C VAL A 114 13.78 2.71 5.15
N GLY A 115 14.83 3.06 4.41
CA GLY A 115 15.97 2.15 4.21
C GLY A 115 16.72 1.90 5.53
N PRO A 116 17.19 0.67 5.80
CA PRO A 116 17.98 0.39 7.01
C PRO A 116 19.17 1.35 7.16
N GLY A 117 19.32 1.96 8.34
CA GLY A 117 20.34 2.98 8.61
C GLY A 117 20.06 4.41 8.06
N LEU A 118 18.89 4.67 7.46
CA LEU A 118 18.49 6.02 7.02
C LEU A 118 17.54 6.75 7.99
N GLY A 119 16.98 6.05 8.96
CA GLY A 119 16.03 6.61 9.93
C GLY A 119 16.66 7.64 10.88
N LYS A 120 15.83 8.54 11.40
CA LYS A 120 16.17 9.53 12.44
C LYS A 120 15.30 9.31 13.67
N GLU A 121 15.71 9.84 14.82
CA GLU A 121 14.99 9.70 16.10
C GLU A 121 13.52 10.15 16.00
N TYR A 122 13.25 11.29 15.36
CA TYR A 122 11.90 11.81 15.13
C TYR A 122 11.03 10.98 14.16
N MET A 123 11.58 9.96 13.52
CA MET A 123 10.82 9.01 12.70
C MET A 123 10.31 7.82 13.53
N SER A 124 10.68 7.71 14.81
CA SER A 124 10.30 6.57 15.65
C SER A 124 8.81 6.51 16.02
N GLU A 125 8.08 7.60 15.80
CA GLU A 125 6.62 7.76 16.01
C GLU A 125 5.76 7.00 14.98
N VAL A 126 6.35 6.41 13.93
CA VAL A 126 5.65 5.67 12.86
C VAL A 126 6.36 4.36 12.51
N ILE A 127 5.62 3.40 11.95
CA ILE A 127 6.13 2.08 11.58
C ILE A 127 7.05 2.20 10.34
N HIS A 128 8.28 1.69 10.44
CA HIS A 128 9.22 1.69 9.33
C HIS A 128 9.02 0.47 8.44
N VAL A 129 8.70 0.69 7.16
CA VAL A 129 8.67 -0.36 6.15
C VAL A 129 10.06 -0.50 5.52
N MET A 130 10.80 -1.53 5.91
CA MET A 130 12.14 -1.77 5.38
C MET A 130 12.06 -2.63 4.11
N ASN A 131 12.54 -2.13 2.97
CA ASN A 131 12.73 -2.93 1.74
C ASN A 131 14.23 -3.13 1.43
N PRO A 132 14.89 -4.18 1.99
CA PRO A 132 16.28 -4.48 1.72
C PRO A 132 16.49 -5.51 0.59
N PHE A 133 15.53 -6.40 0.35
CA PHE A 133 15.81 -7.71 -0.28
C PHE A 133 16.15 -7.62 -1.77
N SER A 134 15.63 -6.62 -2.48
CA SER A 134 16.01 -6.34 -3.87
C SER A 134 17.52 -6.08 -3.99
N ALA A 135 18.06 -5.17 -3.17
CA ALA A 135 19.49 -4.87 -3.14
C ALA A 135 20.33 -6.08 -2.65
N THR A 136 19.83 -6.84 -1.67
CA THR A 136 20.45 -8.09 -1.20
C THR A 136 20.54 -9.15 -2.30
N LEU A 137 19.48 -9.36 -3.07
CA LEU A 137 19.48 -10.36 -4.14
C LEU A 137 20.42 -9.95 -5.28
N HIS A 138 20.47 -8.65 -5.61
CA HIS A 138 21.41 -8.13 -6.62
C HIS A 138 22.88 -8.19 -6.18
N GLU A 139 23.21 -7.83 -4.92
CA GLU A 139 24.58 -7.95 -4.39
C GLU A 139 25.10 -9.41 -4.48
N TYR A 140 24.22 -10.40 -4.27
CA TYR A 140 24.56 -11.81 -4.47
C TYR A 140 24.80 -12.14 -5.96
N LEU A 141 23.82 -11.86 -6.83
CA LEU A 141 23.83 -12.25 -8.24
C LEU A 141 24.93 -11.54 -9.04
N ASP A 142 25.25 -10.28 -8.74
CA ASP A 142 26.31 -9.53 -9.42
C ASP A 142 27.72 -10.08 -9.12
N GLY A 143 27.87 -10.78 -7.99
CA GLY A 143 29.09 -11.49 -7.57
C GLY A 143 29.30 -12.85 -8.23
N ILE A 144 28.26 -13.45 -8.84
CA ILE A 144 28.37 -14.75 -9.53
C ILE A 144 29.03 -14.53 -10.90
N ALA A 145 30.32 -14.86 -11.00
CA ALA A 145 31.15 -14.59 -12.19
C ALA A 145 30.68 -15.28 -13.49
N THR A 146 29.88 -16.34 -13.39
CA THR A 146 29.32 -17.08 -14.53
C THR A 146 27.99 -16.50 -15.06
N LEU A 147 27.34 -15.58 -14.34
CA LEU A 147 26.07 -15.01 -14.81
C LEU A 147 26.29 -13.93 -15.89
N PRO A 148 25.56 -13.99 -17.02
CA PRO A 148 25.55 -12.93 -18.02
C PRO A 148 25.20 -11.54 -17.45
N LYS A 149 25.73 -10.50 -18.11
CA LYS A 149 25.58 -9.10 -17.67
C LYS A 149 24.97 -8.16 -18.74
N GLY A 150 24.55 -8.72 -19.88
CA GLY A 150 23.84 -7.99 -20.94
C GLY A 150 22.34 -7.88 -20.70
N ASP A 151 21.58 -7.51 -21.73
CA ASP A 151 20.14 -7.22 -21.63
C ASP A 151 19.32 -8.46 -21.20
N ASP A 152 19.77 -9.65 -21.59
CA ASP A 152 19.15 -10.94 -21.25
C ASP A 152 19.41 -11.42 -19.81
N LYS A 153 20.26 -10.73 -19.03
CA LYS A 153 20.78 -11.20 -17.72
C LYS A 153 19.68 -11.68 -16.75
N ASP A 154 18.49 -11.08 -16.83
CA ASP A 154 17.39 -11.29 -15.89
C ASP A 154 16.79 -12.71 -16.06
N TYR A 155 16.75 -13.22 -17.30
CA TYR A 155 16.38 -14.61 -17.59
C TYR A 155 17.33 -15.59 -16.90
N TYR A 156 18.64 -15.48 -17.17
CA TYR A 156 19.65 -16.37 -16.61
C TYR A 156 19.71 -16.30 -15.08
N ARG A 157 19.52 -15.10 -14.50
CA ARG A 157 19.37 -14.90 -13.04
C ARG A 157 18.20 -15.69 -12.48
N SER A 158 17.04 -15.65 -13.13
CA SER A 158 15.87 -16.43 -12.70
C SER A 158 16.09 -17.95 -12.83
N GLN A 159 16.66 -18.43 -13.96
CA GLN A 159 16.96 -19.87 -14.12
C GLN A 159 17.98 -20.37 -13.09
N PHE A 160 19.02 -19.57 -12.79
CA PHE A 160 20.01 -19.86 -11.76
C PHE A 160 19.38 -19.95 -10.36
N LEU A 161 18.53 -18.99 -9.98
CA LEU A 161 17.88 -18.96 -8.66
C LEU A 161 17.04 -20.23 -8.36
N LYS A 162 16.41 -20.84 -9.37
CA LYS A 162 15.64 -22.09 -9.21
C LYS A 162 16.46 -23.27 -8.70
N GLN A 163 17.77 -23.25 -8.94
CA GLN A 163 18.73 -24.22 -8.40
C GLN A 163 19.36 -23.70 -7.11
N GLU A 164 19.73 -22.42 -7.10
CA GLU A 164 20.49 -21.79 -6.02
C GLU A 164 19.75 -21.69 -4.68
N VAL A 165 18.41 -21.75 -4.67
CA VAL A 165 17.61 -21.89 -3.43
C VAL A 165 17.96 -23.14 -2.59
N LYS A 166 18.67 -24.12 -3.16
CA LYS A 166 19.17 -25.31 -2.46
C LYS A 166 20.65 -25.22 -2.07
N ASN A 167 21.33 -24.12 -2.40
CA ASN A 167 22.76 -23.94 -2.16
C ASN A 167 23.03 -23.42 -0.72
N PRO A 168 23.77 -24.17 0.12
CA PRO A 168 24.13 -23.72 1.47
C PRO A 168 24.88 -22.38 1.52
N GLY A 169 25.60 -22.01 0.46
CA GLY A 169 26.28 -20.72 0.33
C GLY A 169 25.30 -19.54 0.22
N PHE A 170 24.22 -19.70 -0.55
CA PHE A 170 23.16 -18.69 -0.66
C PHE A 170 22.38 -18.54 0.65
N VAL A 171 22.05 -19.67 1.29
CA VAL A 171 21.43 -19.69 2.63
C VAL A 171 22.29 -18.94 3.65
N ALA A 172 23.60 -19.23 3.70
CA ALA A 172 24.54 -18.58 4.60
C ALA A 172 24.73 -17.08 4.31
N TYR A 173 24.65 -16.66 3.04
CA TYR A 173 24.65 -15.26 2.64
C TYR A 173 23.38 -14.54 3.11
N LEU A 174 22.18 -15.08 2.85
CA LEU A 174 20.92 -14.50 3.30
C LEU A 174 20.91 -14.33 4.83
N ASP A 175 21.31 -15.36 5.57
CA ASP A 175 21.49 -15.36 7.02
C ASP A 175 22.41 -14.22 7.51
N ALA A 176 23.52 -13.96 6.80
CA ALA A 176 24.43 -12.88 7.15
C ALA A 176 23.81 -11.50 6.90
N GLN A 177 23.00 -11.35 5.85
CA GLN A 177 22.30 -10.10 5.53
C GLN A 177 21.14 -9.83 6.50
N MET A 178 20.35 -10.84 6.90
CA MET A 178 19.31 -10.65 7.94
C MET A 178 19.93 -10.16 9.25
N ARG A 179 21.05 -10.77 9.68
CA ARG A 179 21.81 -10.33 10.87
C ARG A 179 22.45 -8.94 10.73
N LYS A 180 22.65 -8.42 9.52
CA LYS A 180 23.15 -7.07 9.23
C LYS A 180 22.00 -6.06 9.27
N ILE A 181 20.87 -6.36 8.62
CA ILE A 181 19.65 -5.53 8.58
C ILE A 181 19.08 -5.33 10.00
N LEU A 182 18.95 -6.41 10.78
CA LEU A 182 18.44 -6.34 12.16
C LEU A 182 19.36 -5.57 13.13
N LYS A 183 20.62 -5.28 12.73
CA LYS A 183 21.56 -4.40 13.46
C LYS A 183 21.55 -2.95 12.99
N THR A 184 20.85 -2.63 11.89
CA THR A 184 20.77 -1.28 11.32
C THR A 184 19.35 -0.69 11.30
N LYS A 185 18.37 -1.36 11.91
CA LYS A 185 17.08 -0.76 12.27
C LYS A 185 17.28 0.40 13.26
N THR A 186 16.43 1.43 13.16
CA THR A 186 16.56 2.68 13.95
C THR A 186 15.52 2.84 15.05
N ASN A 187 14.51 1.99 15.06
CA ASN A 187 13.51 1.82 16.11
C ASN A 187 13.18 0.30 16.22
N ASP A 188 12.32 -0.07 17.17
CA ASP A 188 11.71 -1.41 17.22
C ASP A 188 10.34 -1.48 16.51
N GLN A 189 9.87 -0.37 15.94
CA GLN A 189 8.61 -0.32 15.19
C GLN A 189 8.81 -0.46 13.68
N TYR A 190 8.80 -1.70 13.19
CA TYR A 190 9.04 -1.99 11.78
C TYR A 190 8.24 -3.18 11.26
N ILE A 191 8.13 -3.19 9.93
CA ILE A 191 7.77 -4.34 9.10
C ILE A 191 8.78 -4.44 7.96
N PHE A 192 8.73 -5.54 7.22
CA PHE A 192 9.50 -5.71 5.99
C PHE A 192 8.59 -5.60 4.77
N SER A 193 9.09 -4.98 3.71
CA SER A 193 8.60 -5.15 2.35
C SER A 193 9.54 -6.10 1.64
N HIS A 194 8.99 -7.09 0.95
CA HIS A 194 9.74 -7.98 0.06
C HIS A 194 10.27 -7.22 -1.16
N ILE A 195 10.95 -7.95 -2.06
CA ILE A 195 11.33 -7.48 -3.38
C ILE A 195 10.10 -6.86 -4.06
N ASP A 196 10.29 -5.65 -4.58
CA ASP A 196 9.30 -4.90 -5.35
C ASP A 196 8.80 -5.72 -6.56
N GLU A 197 7.52 -5.60 -6.92
CA GLU A 197 6.81 -6.32 -8.00
C GLU A 197 7.32 -7.75 -8.33
N ILE A 198 7.53 -8.59 -7.31
CA ILE A 198 8.38 -9.80 -7.41
C ILE A 198 8.02 -10.76 -8.56
N ALA A 199 6.73 -10.91 -8.86
CA ALA A 199 6.24 -11.82 -9.90
C ALA A 199 6.21 -11.20 -11.30
N ALA A 200 6.33 -9.87 -11.42
CA ALA A 200 6.64 -9.18 -12.67
C ALA A 200 8.16 -9.06 -12.91
N GLY A 201 8.99 -9.47 -11.95
CA GLY A 201 10.46 -9.38 -12.00
C GLY A 201 11.04 -8.22 -11.19
N GLY A 202 10.19 -7.36 -10.63
CA GLY A 202 10.61 -6.23 -9.81
C GLY A 202 11.46 -5.23 -10.57
N VAL A 203 12.66 -5.00 -10.06
CA VAL A 203 13.68 -4.14 -10.69
C VAL A 203 14.42 -4.83 -11.86
N SER A 204 13.80 -5.83 -12.49
CA SER A 204 14.38 -6.69 -13.55
C SER A 204 13.28 -7.25 -14.46
N ASN A 205 13.64 -7.62 -15.69
CA ASN A 205 12.69 -7.94 -16.78
C ASN A 205 12.29 -9.44 -16.82
N TRP A 206 12.44 -10.17 -15.71
CA TRP A 206 12.03 -11.57 -15.59
C TRP A 206 11.64 -11.91 -14.16
N SER A 207 10.54 -12.63 -13.98
CA SER A 207 9.99 -13.00 -12.67
C SER A 207 11.01 -13.71 -11.79
N ILE A 208 11.15 -13.27 -10.54
CA ILE A 208 11.93 -13.99 -9.52
C ILE A 208 11.16 -15.27 -9.15
N PRO A 209 11.80 -16.45 -9.08
CA PRO A 209 11.10 -17.71 -8.75
C PRO A 209 10.40 -17.62 -7.38
N PRO A 210 9.16 -18.13 -7.22
CA PRO A 210 8.47 -18.11 -5.93
C PRO A 210 9.31 -18.70 -4.81
N GLU A 211 10.00 -19.82 -5.08
CA GLU A 211 10.85 -20.54 -4.13
C GLU A 211 11.99 -19.66 -3.57
N ALA A 212 12.48 -18.69 -4.35
CA ALA A 212 13.51 -17.77 -3.90
C ALA A 212 12.94 -16.71 -2.95
N GLY A 213 11.73 -16.22 -3.19
CA GLY A 213 11.04 -15.32 -2.27
C GLY A 213 10.58 -16.00 -0.99
N ALA A 214 10.11 -17.25 -1.09
CA ALA A 214 9.78 -18.10 0.05
C ALA A 214 11.01 -18.40 0.92
N LEU A 215 12.17 -18.71 0.32
CA LEU A 215 13.43 -18.88 1.06
C LEU A 215 13.84 -17.57 1.78
N ILE A 216 13.74 -16.42 1.12
CA ILE A 216 14.03 -15.11 1.74
C ILE A 216 13.13 -14.88 2.96
N ASN A 217 11.83 -15.21 2.88
CA ASN A 217 10.89 -15.16 4.00
C ASN A 217 11.28 -16.15 5.11
N GLU A 218 11.59 -17.40 4.78
CA GLU A 218 12.02 -18.43 5.73
C GLU A 218 13.27 -18.01 6.52
N ARG A 219 14.31 -17.50 5.83
CA ARG A 219 15.55 -17.02 6.48
C ARG A 219 15.29 -15.79 7.36
N LEU A 220 14.41 -14.89 6.92
CA LEU A 220 13.99 -13.73 7.68
C LEU A 220 13.25 -14.15 8.97
N LYS A 221 12.27 -15.04 8.88
CA LYS A 221 11.47 -15.54 10.01
C LYS A 221 12.31 -16.33 11.02
N GLN A 222 13.42 -16.94 10.61
CA GLN A 222 14.39 -17.55 11.54
C GLN A 222 15.28 -16.52 12.25
N ALA A 223 15.53 -15.36 11.64
CA ALA A 223 16.28 -14.27 12.25
C ALA A 223 15.41 -13.34 13.12
N ASP A 224 14.16 -13.12 12.73
CA ASP A 224 13.12 -12.38 13.45
C ASP A 224 11.77 -13.12 13.34
N PRO A 225 11.46 -14.03 14.30
CA PRO A 225 10.20 -14.79 14.30
C PRO A 225 8.93 -13.95 14.50
N LYS A 226 9.05 -12.63 14.70
CA LYS A 226 7.94 -11.69 14.83
C LYS A 226 7.76 -10.79 13.62
N ALA A 227 8.68 -10.81 12.66
CA ALA A 227 8.61 -9.99 11.45
C ALA A 227 7.25 -10.13 10.75
N LEU A 228 6.66 -9.00 10.35
CA LEU A 228 5.57 -8.97 9.36
C LEU A 228 6.18 -8.61 8.00
N VAL A 229 5.77 -9.33 6.95
CA VAL A 229 6.31 -9.21 5.59
C VAL A 229 5.19 -8.89 4.61
N PHE A 230 5.25 -7.68 4.06
CA PHE A 230 4.43 -7.25 2.94
C PHE A 230 5.09 -7.64 1.60
N VAL A 231 4.33 -8.12 0.63
CA VAL A 231 4.79 -8.50 -0.72
C VAL A 231 4.07 -7.64 -1.76
N ASP A 232 4.80 -6.81 -2.50
CA ASP A 232 4.28 -6.22 -3.74
C ASP A 232 4.46 -7.24 -4.86
N LEU A 233 3.35 -7.67 -5.46
CA LEU A 233 3.33 -8.83 -6.35
C LEU A 233 3.62 -8.45 -7.81
N VAL A 234 2.98 -7.40 -8.35
CA VAL A 234 3.07 -6.99 -9.76
C VAL A 234 2.70 -5.51 -10.04
N GLY A 235 3.40 -4.90 -11.00
CA GLY A 235 3.08 -3.62 -11.67
C GLY A 235 1.70 -3.50 -12.30
N HIS A 236 1.15 -4.64 -12.70
CA HIS A 236 -0.14 -4.80 -13.38
C HIS A 236 -0.53 -6.28 -13.42
N ALA A 237 -1.82 -6.59 -13.49
CA ALA A 237 -2.26 -7.97 -13.71
C ALA A 237 -2.57 -8.30 -15.18
N LYS A 238 -2.00 -7.55 -16.15
CA LYS A 238 -2.12 -7.89 -17.59
C LYS A 238 -1.40 -9.19 -17.95
N GLY A 239 -0.31 -9.55 -17.25
CA GLY A 239 0.47 -10.78 -17.48
C GLY A 239 1.92 -10.65 -17.02
N THR A 240 2.66 -11.75 -16.97
CA THR A 240 4.07 -11.81 -16.49
C THR A 240 4.89 -12.89 -17.19
N THR A 241 6.21 -12.83 -17.03
CA THR A 241 7.14 -13.90 -17.46
C THR A 241 6.97 -15.19 -16.68
N TYR A 242 6.49 -15.15 -15.42
CA TYR A 242 6.10 -16.36 -14.69
C TYR A 242 5.00 -17.13 -15.42
N LEU A 243 3.96 -16.43 -15.90
CA LEU A 243 2.86 -17.04 -16.65
C LEU A 243 3.30 -17.57 -18.03
N PHE A 244 4.35 -16.98 -18.63
CA PHE A 244 5.02 -17.56 -19.79
C PHE A 244 5.71 -18.89 -19.45
N GLU A 245 6.58 -18.92 -18.44
CA GLU A 245 7.28 -20.15 -18.05
C GLU A 245 6.31 -21.27 -17.69
N ARG A 246 5.27 -20.96 -16.90
CA ARG A 246 4.25 -21.95 -16.50
C ARG A 246 3.60 -22.61 -17.71
N LYS A 247 3.24 -21.83 -18.73
CA LYS A 247 2.62 -22.33 -19.97
C LYS A 247 3.62 -23.01 -20.90
N TYR A 248 4.86 -22.55 -20.97
CA TYR A 248 5.93 -23.21 -21.74
C TYR A 248 6.18 -24.63 -21.21
N LEU A 249 6.22 -24.78 -19.88
CA LEU A 249 6.45 -26.05 -19.17
C LEU A 249 5.25 -27.02 -19.19
N GLU A 250 4.09 -26.64 -19.74
CA GLU A 250 2.99 -27.57 -20.05
C GLU A 250 3.34 -28.49 -21.24
N THR A 251 4.30 -28.07 -22.08
CA THR A 251 4.68 -28.75 -23.33
C THR A 251 6.18 -29.07 -23.43
N HIS A 252 7.01 -28.50 -22.54
CA HIS A 252 8.46 -28.69 -22.51
C HIS A 252 8.92 -29.15 -21.12
N ALA A 253 9.92 -30.04 -21.05
CA ALA A 253 10.38 -30.62 -19.78
C ALA A 253 11.17 -29.63 -18.88
N ALA A 254 11.74 -28.57 -19.47
CA ALA A 254 12.50 -27.52 -18.80
C ALA A 254 12.51 -26.25 -19.67
N MET A 255 12.89 -25.11 -19.08
CA MET A 255 13.25 -23.91 -19.85
C MET A 255 14.59 -24.15 -20.59
N PRO A 256 14.78 -23.59 -21.80
CA PRO A 256 16.06 -23.67 -22.52
C PRO A 256 17.19 -22.86 -21.85
N GLU A 257 18.44 -23.10 -22.28
CA GLU A 257 19.63 -22.44 -21.74
C GLU A 257 19.64 -20.92 -22.03
N ASP A 258 19.40 -20.54 -23.29
CA ASP A 258 19.10 -19.17 -23.72
C ASP A 258 17.59 -18.87 -23.61
N PRO A 259 17.15 -17.60 -23.59
CA PRO A 259 15.73 -17.27 -23.76
C PRO A 259 15.19 -17.81 -25.10
N PRO A 260 13.96 -18.35 -25.17
CA PRO A 260 13.38 -18.94 -26.38
C PRO A 260 12.96 -17.88 -27.41
N TYR A 261 13.94 -17.18 -27.96
CA TYR A 261 13.75 -16.00 -28.81
C TYR A 261 13.14 -16.32 -30.17
N ASP A 262 13.19 -17.57 -30.62
CA ASP A 262 12.49 -18.06 -31.80
C ASP A 262 10.96 -17.91 -31.71
N MET A 263 10.40 -18.05 -30.50
CA MET A 263 8.96 -17.84 -30.22
C MET A 263 8.50 -16.39 -30.41
N LEU A 264 9.41 -15.41 -30.34
CA LEU A 264 9.06 -13.99 -30.46
C LEU A 264 8.88 -13.55 -31.92
N SER A 265 8.15 -12.44 -32.11
CA SER A 265 8.08 -11.77 -33.41
C SER A 265 9.40 -11.06 -33.76
N SER A 266 9.59 -10.74 -35.04
CA SER A 266 10.73 -9.93 -35.49
C SER A 266 10.79 -8.56 -34.84
N ASP A 267 9.63 -7.90 -34.64
CA ASP A 267 9.55 -6.60 -33.98
C ASP A 267 9.86 -6.67 -32.47
N ALA A 268 9.50 -7.77 -31.80
CA ALA A 268 9.83 -8.01 -30.41
C ALA A 268 11.34 -8.29 -30.22
N ARG A 269 11.93 -9.14 -31.06
CA ARG A 269 13.41 -9.34 -31.10
C ARG A 269 14.18 -8.07 -31.46
N ALA A 270 13.60 -7.16 -32.24
CA ALA A 270 14.20 -5.87 -32.58
C ALA A 270 13.95 -4.76 -31.53
N CYS A 271 13.25 -5.06 -30.43
CA CYS A 271 13.01 -4.11 -29.35
C CYS A 271 14.27 -3.83 -28.54
N LYS A 272 14.34 -2.66 -27.88
CA LYS A 272 15.39 -2.35 -26.89
C LYS A 272 15.32 -3.20 -25.62
N LEU A 273 14.21 -3.88 -25.37
CA LEU A 273 14.01 -4.81 -24.26
C LEU A 273 13.27 -6.06 -24.76
N PRO A 274 13.96 -7.00 -25.44
CA PRO A 274 13.31 -8.15 -26.08
C PRO A 274 12.62 -9.08 -25.07
N LEU A 275 13.10 -9.17 -23.82
CA LEU A 275 12.49 -9.97 -22.75
C LEU A 275 11.02 -9.59 -22.46
N LEU A 276 10.61 -8.35 -22.74
CA LEU A 276 9.20 -7.93 -22.63
C LEU A 276 8.27 -8.74 -23.54
N GLY A 277 8.78 -9.34 -24.63
CA GLY A 277 8.00 -10.21 -25.52
C GLY A 277 7.48 -11.49 -24.85
N PHE A 278 8.04 -11.88 -23.70
CA PHE A 278 7.61 -13.02 -22.90
C PHE A 278 6.66 -12.66 -21.75
N TYR A 279 6.19 -11.41 -21.65
CA TYR A 279 5.12 -11.07 -20.70
C TYR A 279 3.77 -11.40 -21.34
N GLN A 280 3.09 -12.41 -20.79
CA GLN A 280 1.77 -12.85 -21.23
C GLN A 280 0.83 -13.15 -20.06
N ALA A 281 -0.47 -13.13 -20.31
CA ALA A 281 -1.48 -13.65 -19.40
C ALA A 281 -1.47 -15.19 -19.37
N PHE A 282 -2.23 -15.76 -18.43
CA PHE A 282 -2.36 -17.22 -18.24
C PHE A 282 -2.70 -18.00 -19.52
N ASP A 283 -3.50 -17.41 -20.42
CA ASP A 283 -3.91 -18.02 -21.69
C ASP A 283 -2.94 -17.76 -22.85
N GLY A 284 -1.86 -17.00 -22.63
CA GLY A 284 -0.90 -16.61 -23.67
C GLY A 284 -1.18 -15.26 -24.34
N SER A 285 -2.21 -14.51 -23.90
CA SER A 285 -2.47 -13.17 -24.43
C SER A 285 -1.32 -12.20 -24.08
N PRO A 286 -0.72 -11.47 -25.03
CA PRO A 286 0.49 -10.69 -24.79
C PRO A 286 0.24 -9.42 -23.98
N VAL A 287 1.20 -9.01 -23.15
CA VAL A 287 1.12 -7.74 -22.40
C VAL A 287 1.54 -6.54 -23.25
N TYR A 288 2.42 -6.75 -24.25
CA TYR A 288 3.03 -5.68 -25.04
C TYR A 288 2.87 -5.88 -26.55
N HIS A 289 2.59 -4.79 -27.26
CA HIS A 289 2.80 -4.67 -28.70
C HIS A 289 4.20 -4.11 -28.99
N PHE A 290 4.81 -4.54 -30.09
CA PHE A 290 6.13 -4.09 -30.53
C PHE A 290 6.06 -3.49 -31.93
N LYS A 291 6.77 -2.38 -32.15
CA LYS A 291 6.83 -1.71 -33.46
C LYS A 291 8.07 -0.82 -33.56
N GLY A 292 8.89 -1.04 -34.60
CA GLY A 292 10.02 -0.15 -34.90
C GLY A 292 11.00 0.02 -33.73
N GLY A 293 11.33 -1.08 -33.04
CA GLY A 293 12.26 -1.12 -31.91
C GLY A 293 11.74 -0.54 -30.58
N ASN A 294 10.45 -0.17 -30.51
CA ASN A 294 9.79 0.33 -29.31
C ASN A 294 8.58 -0.57 -28.96
N TYR A 295 8.04 -0.40 -27.76
CA TYR A 295 6.91 -1.17 -27.24
C TYR A 295 5.81 -0.26 -26.66
N SER A 296 4.60 -0.78 -26.58
CA SER A 296 3.47 -0.23 -25.82
C SER A 296 2.70 -1.36 -25.15
N TYR A 297 1.88 -1.05 -24.14
CA TYR A 297 0.91 -2.04 -23.65
C TYR A 297 -0.06 -2.46 -24.74
N VAL A 298 -0.59 -3.68 -24.60
CA VAL A 298 -1.81 -4.11 -25.27
C VAL A 298 -3.00 -3.49 -24.55
N GLU A 299 -3.92 -2.90 -25.32
CA GLU A 299 -5.18 -2.39 -24.82
C GLU A 299 -6.29 -3.39 -25.12
N TYR A 300 -6.88 -3.92 -24.05
CA TYR A 300 -7.99 -4.85 -24.07
C TYR A 300 -9.30 -4.08 -23.82
N ASP A 301 -10.44 -4.61 -24.28
CA ASP A 301 -11.73 -4.15 -23.76
C ASP A 301 -11.87 -4.53 -22.27
N PHE A 302 -12.77 -3.88 -21.54
CA PHE A 302 -12.85 -4.07 -20.10
C PHE A 302 -13.25 -5.50 -19.66
N ASN A 303 -14.04 -6.22 -20.46
CA ASN A 303 -14.45 -7.58 -20.08
C ASN A 303 -13.26 -8.54 -20.21
N GLU A 304 -12.52 -8.43 -21.32
CA GLU A 304 -11.31 -9.20 -21.54
C GLU A 304 -10.22 -8.83 -20.54
N LEU A 305 -9.98 -7.53 -20.32
CA LEU A 305 -9.05 -7.04 -19.30
C LEU A 305 -9.40 -7.63 -17.93
N SER A 306 -10.67 -7.58 -17.51
CA SER A 306 -11.11 -8.11 -16.22
C SER A 306 -10.94 -9.64 -16.13
N ARG A 307 -11.14 -10.37 -17.23
CA ARG A 307 -10.93 -11.83 -17.28
C ARG A 307 -9.46 -12.19 -17.07
N LEU A 308 -8.56 -11.50 -17.78
CA LEU A 308 -7.11 -11.68 -17.61
C LEU A 308 -6.67 -11.24 -16.20
N TRP A 309 -7.18 -10.10 -15.71
CA TRP A 309 -6.84 -9.52 -14.41
C TRP A 309 -7.10 -10.48 -13.24
N VAL A 310 -8.32 -11.05 -13.18
CA VAL A 310 -8.72 -11.96 -12.10
C VAL A 310 -7.87 -13.23 -12.12
N GLU A 311 -7.79 -13.92 -13.25
CA GLU A 311 -7.12 -15.23 -13.31
C GLU A 311 -5.59 -15.10 -13.16
N ASN A 312 -4.98 -14.05 -13.71
CA ASN A 312 -3.57 -13.76 -13.48
C ASN A 312 -3.29 -13.51 -12.00
N LEU A 313 -4.08 -12.68 -11.30
CA LEU A 313 -3.89 -12.46 -9.85
C LEU A 313 -4.13 -13.72 -9.04
N ARG A 314 -5.17 -14.50 -9.34
CA ARG A 314 -5.50 -15.74 -8.63
C ARG A 314 -4.37 -16.77 -8.73
N ILE A 315 -3.78 -16.94 -9.91
CA ILE A 315 -2.62 -17.81 -10.14
C ILE A 315 -1.38 -17.28 -9.41
N LEU A 316 -1.03 -16.00 -9.62
CA LEU A 316 0.20 -15.41 -9.08
C LEU A 316 0.16 -15.34 -7.54
N ALA A 317 -0.95 -14.93 -6.95
CA ALA A 317 -1.06 -14.81 -5.51
C ALA A 317 -1.00 -16.19 -4.81
N ASN A 318 -1.65 -17.23 -5.35
CA ASN A 318 -1.48 -18.60 -4.86
C ASN A 318 -0.03 -19.12 -5.02
N ALA A 319 0.65 -18.77 -6.11
CA ALA A 319 2.02 -19.21 -6.37
C ALA A 319 3.06 -18.55 -5.44
N TYR A 320 2.86 -17.28 -5.07
CA TYR A 320 3.80 -16.49 -4.27
C TYR A 320 3.40 -16.37 -2.78
N LYS A 321 2.34 -17.06 -2.33
CA LYS A 321 1.77 -16.92 -0.97
C LYS A 321 2.72 -17.22 0.20
N GLU A 322 3.75 -18.05 -0.01
CA GLU A 322 4.74 -18.38 1.03
C GLU A 322 5.81 -17.28 1.20
N ASN A 323 5.76 -16.21 0.39
CA ASN A 323 6.79 -15.18 0.34
C ASN A 323 6.57 -14.06 1.38
N GLY A 324 5.45 -14.03 2.09
CA GLY A 324 5.18 -13.08 3.16
C GLY A 324 3.86 -13.35 3.89
N ASP A 325 3.42 -12.38 4.70
CA ASP A 325 2.18 -12.47 5.48
C ASP A 325 1.05 -11.61 4.91
N VAL A 326 1.40 -10.59 4.12
CA VAL A 326 0.49 -9.57 3.58
C VAL A 326 0.85 -9.29 2.12
N PHE A 327 -0.14 -9.09 1.26
CA PHE A 327 0.09 -9.00 -0.19
C PHE A 327 -0.53 -7.74 -0.81
N GLY A 328 0.08 -7.23 -1.87
CA GLY A 328 -0.38 -6.06 -2.63
C GLY A 328 -0.03 -6.08 -4.11
N ILE A 329 -0.55 -5.09 -4.84
CA ILE A 329 -0.12 -4.70 -6.19
C ILE A 329 -0.14 -3.16 -6.30
N ASN A 330 0.53 -2.61 -7.31
CA ASN A 330 0.74 -1.18 -7.53
C ASN A 330 0.28 -0.67 -8.93
N ALA A 331 -0.84 -1.21 -9.40
CA ALA A 331 -1.42 -1.02 -10.73
C ALA A 331 -2.05 0.36 -11.06
N PHE A 332 -1.30 1.45 -10.87
CA PHE A 332 -1.79 2.83 -10.92
C PHE A 332 -2.56 3.24 -12.18
N ARG A 333 -2.09 2.82 -13.36
CA ARG A 333 -2.69 3.24 -14.65
C ARG A 333 -4.03 2.59 -14.89
N ASP A 334 -4.10 1.28 -14.70
CA ASP A 334 -5.32 0.49 -14.88
C ASP A 334 -6.38 0.86 -13.83
N PHE A 335 -6.00 1.10 -12.57
CA PHE A 335 -6.91 1.62 -11.55
C PHE A 335 -7.44 3.02 -11.89
N TYR A 336 -6.59 3.92 -12.42
CA TYR A 336 -7.08 5.22 -12.89
C TYR A 336 -8.02 5.09 -14.09
N ALA A 337 -7.75 4.17 -15.02
CA ALA A 337 -8.60 3.90 -16.18
C ALA A 337 -9.96 3.33 -15.74
N HIS A 338 -9.96 2.27 -14.93
CA HIS A 338 -11.09 1.46 -14.50
C HIS A 338 -11.08 1.32 -12.96
N PRO A 339 -11.72 2.22 -12.20
CA PRO A 339 -11.62 2.28 -10.74
C PRO A 339 -12.15 1.03 -10.02
N VAL A 340 -13.08 0.34 -10.68
CA VAL A 340 -13.63 -0.97 -10.30
C VAL A 340 -12.55 -2.05 -10.14
N LEU A 341 -11.42 -1.95 -10.86
CA LEU A 341 -10.30 -2.91 -10.74
C LEU A 341 -9.69 -2.94 -9.35
N ALA A 342 -9.82 -1.87 -8.55
CA ALA A 342 -9.35 -1.89 -7.16
C ALA A 342 -10.14 -2.89 -6.29
N GLY A 343 -11.46 -3.02 -6.51
CA GLY A 343 -12.28 -4.03 -5.83
C GLY A 343 -12.07 -5.44 -6.39
N ILE A 344 -12.03 -5.57 -7.73
CA ILE A 344 -11.77 -6.84 -8.42
C ILE A 344 -10.42 -7.44 -8.01
N THR A 345 -9.39 -6.60 -7.85
CA THR A 345 -8.06 -7.01 -7.36
C THR A 345 -8.13 -7.66 -5.98
N VAL A 346 -8.85 -7.04 -5.03
CA VAL A 346 -8.97 -7.55 -3.66
C VAL A 346 -9.66 -8.91 -3.62
N ASP A 347 -10.75 -9.10 -4.37
CA ASP A 347 -11.44 -10.39 -4.41
C ASP A 347 -10.57 -11.46 -5.14
N ALA A 348 -9.96 -11.14 -6.29
CA ALA A 348 -9.11 -12.08 -7.03
C ALA A 348 -7.84 -12.50 -6.26
N MET A 349 -7.22 -11.58 -5.52
CA MET A 349 -6.10 -11.91 -4.62
C MET A 349 -6.56 -12.80 -3.47
N ARG A 350 -7.76 -12.57 -2.90
CA ARG A 350 -8.31 -13.41 -1.83
C ARG A 350 -8.67 -14.82 -2.32
N GLU A 351 -9.12 -14.97 -3.56
CA GLU A 351 -9.28 -16.30 -4.20
C GLU A 351 -7.95 -17.06 -4.37
N GLY A 352 -6.83 -16.35 -4.55
CA GLY A 352 -5.50 -16.96 -4.64
C GLY A 352 -4.84 -17.25 -3.27
N LEU A 353 -5.01 -16.35 -2.30
CA LEU A 353 -4.34 -16.42 -0.99
C LEU A 353 -5.17 -17.14 0.10
N GLY A 354 -6.49 -17.10 -0.03
CA GLY A 354 -7.46 -17.52 1.00
C GLY A 354 -7.89 -16.38 1.92
N GLU A 355 -9.09 -16.53 2.51
CA GLU A 355 -9.76 -15.52 3.35
C GLU A 355 -8.97 -15.01 4.57
N GLY A 356 -7.98 -15.77 5.04
CA GLY A 356 -7.18 -15.43 6.22
C GLY A 356 -6.05 -14.42 5.98
N VAL A 357 -5.73 -14.11 4.72
CA VAL A 357 -4.55 -13.33 4.34
C VAL A 357 -4.89 -11.84 4.14
N PRO A 358 -4.21 -10.92 4.85
CA PRO A 358 -4.37 -9.48 4.64
C PRO A 358 -3.91 -9.00 3.26
N ILE A 359 -4.66 -8.04 2.70
CA ILE A 359 -4.39 -7.45 1.39
C ILE A 359 -4.26 -5.93 1.58
N TRP A 360 -3.13 -5.37 1.15
CA TRP A 360 -2.84 -3.93 1.16
C TRP A 360 -2.50 -3.45 -0.25
N LEU A 361 -3.25 -2.50 -0.81
CA LEU A 361 -3.04 -2.04 -2.19
C LEU A 361 -2.27 -0.71 -2.26
N TYR A 362 -1.41 -0.56 -3.25
CA TYR A 362 -0.77 0.71 -3.55
C TYR A 362 -1.65 1.60 -4.45
N PHE A 363 -1.62 2.90 -4.17
CA PHE A 363 -2.25 3.96 -4.96
C PHE A 363 -1.24 5.07 -5.30
N ASP A 364 -1.53 5.83 -6.34
CA ASP A 364 -0.62 6.85 -6.88
C ASP A 364 -0.81 8.21 -6.17
N GLY A 365 0.01 8.45 -5.14
CA GLY A 365 0.07 9.75 -4.45
C GLY A 365 0.83 10.82 -5.23
N ASN A 366 1.61 10.41 -6.24
CA ASN A 366 2.48 11.26 -7.04
C ASN A 366 1.79 11.90 -8.26
N GLY A 367 0.70 11.29 -8.73
CA GLY A 367 0.08 11.60 -10.02
C GLY A 367 0.86 11.07 -11.23
N TYR A 368 1.61 9.97 -11.09
CA TYR A 368 2.23 9.26 -12.21
C TYR A 368 1.23 8.85 -13.31
N ALA A 369 0.04 8.39 -12.94
CA ALA A 369 -1.02 8.01 -13.87
C ALA A 369 -2.02 9.16 -14.15
N LYS A 370 -1.79 10.37 -13.60
CA LYS A 370 -2.65 11.54 -13.82
C LYS A 370 -2.46 12.11 -15.24
N PRO A 371 -3.52 12.20 -16.08
CA PRO A 371 -3.43 12.88 -17.36
C PRO A 371 -3.06 14.37 -17.21
N GLY A 372 -2.37 14.93 -18.20
CA GLY A 372 -1.90 16.32 -18.16
C GLY A 372 -3.03 17.36 -18.02
N ASN A 373 -4.20 17.07 -18.60
CA ASN A 373 -5.39 17.92 -18.57
C ASN A 373 -6.29 17.74 -17.32
N VAL A 374 -5.93 16.86 -16.39
CA VAL A 374 -6.71 16.59 -15.16
C VAL A 374 -6.06 17.29 -13.96
N SER A 375 -6.85 17.99 -13.15
CA SER A 375 -6.35 18.67 -11.94
C SER A 375 -6.06 17.68 -10.80
N PRO A 376 -5.14 17.99 -9.86
CA PRO A 376 -4.86 17.13 -8.71
C PRO A 376 -6.11 16.71 -7.93
N SER A 377 -7.04 17.64 -7.64
CA SER A 377 -8.28 17.31 -6.91
C SER A 377 -9.23 16.40 -7.70
N ALA A 378 -9.32 16.57 -9.03
CA ALA A 378 -10.14 15.69 -9.87
C ALA A 378 -9.51 14.28 -10.00
N TYR A 379 -8.18 14.20 -9.98
CA TYR A 379 -7.45 12.94 -9.90
C TYR A 379 -7.70 12.22 -8.58
N LEU A 380 -7.57 12.93 -7.46
CA LEU A 380 -7.75 12.36 -6.13
C LEU A 380 -9.20 11.95 -5.84
N LYS A 381 -10.21 12.54 -6.49
CA LYS A 381 -11.58 12.00 -6.46
C LYS A 381 -11.63 10.56 -6.99
N ASN A 382 -10.85 10.26 -8.04
CA ASN A 382 -10.73 8.90 -8.58
C ASN A 382 -9.98 7.99 -7.58
N VAL A 383 -8.82 8.43 -7.07
CA VAL A 383 -8.04 7.66 -6.07
C VAL A 383 -8.85 7.36 -4.80
N LYS A 384 -9.62 8.33 -4.28
CA LYS A 384 -10.56 8.13 -3.16
C LYS A 384 -11.58 7.03 -3.48
N CYS A 385 -12.16 7.07 -4.68
CA CYS A 385 -13.13 6.07 -5.11
C CYS A 385 -12.50 4.67 -5.20
N GLN A 386 -11.27 4.55 -5.72
CA GLN A 386 -10.52 3.28 -5.77
C GLN A 386 -10.29 2.72 -4.36
N ILE A 387 -9.79 3.55 -3.43
CA ILE A 387 -9.53 3.19 -2.02
C ILE A 387 -10.80 2.68 -1.34
N TYR A 388 -11.90 3.44 -1.39
CA TYR A 388 -13.14 3.03 -0.73
C TYR A 388 -13.81 1.83 -1.42
N THR A 389 -13.58 1.64 -2.72
CA THR A 389 -14.03 0.42 -3.43
C THR A 389 -13.23 -0.80 -2.95
N ALA A 390 -11.91 -0.68 -2.78
CA ALA A 390 -11.09 -1.73 -2.19
C ALA A 390 -11.51 -2.03 -0.72
N ILE A 391 -11.87 -1.01 0.07
CA ILE A 391 -12.41 -1.16 1.44
C ILE A 391 -13.74 -1.94 1.45
N VAL A 392 -14.68 -1.65 0.54
CA VAL A 392 -15.94 -2.42 0.41
C VAL A 392 -15.66 -3.89 0.07
N HIS A 393 -14.61 -4.16 -0.70
CA HIS A 393 -14.16 -5.52 -1.03
C HIS A 393 -13.28 -6.16 0.06
N GLY A 394 -12.93 -5.43 1.14
CA GLY A 394 -12.20 -5.94 2.30
C GLY A 394 -10.67 -5.82 2.21
N VAL A 395 -10.14 -4.77 1.58
CA VAL A 395 -8.72 -4.37 1.77
C VAL A 395 -8.50 -3.98 3.23
N THR A 396 -7.35 -4.32 3.81
CA THR A 396 -7.02 -4.06 5.22
C THR A 396 -5.86 -3.06 5.39
N GLY A 397 -5.57 -2.33 4.33
CA GLY A 397 -4.58 -1.26 4.31
C GLY A 397 -4.36 -0.70 2.92
N ILE A 398 -3.76 0.48 2.86
CA ILE A 398 -3.40 1.17 1.62
C ILE A 398 -2.01 1.78 1.72
N LEU A 399 -1.30 1.76 0.61
CA LEU A 399 0.06 2.30 0.48
C LEU A 399 0.07 3.36 -0.62
N PHE A 400 0.99 4.32 -0.58
CA PHE A 400 1.12 5.35 -1.61
C PHE A 400 2.52 5.41 -2.18
N TRP A 401 2.64 5.43 -3.51
CA TRP A 401 3.92 5.67 -4.18
C TRP A 401 4.13 7.16 -4.46
N ASN A 402 5.27 7.71 -4.02
CA ASN A 402 5.66 9.12 -4.20
C ASN A 402 7.13 9.26 -4.65
N ASP A 403 7.43 10.29 -5.44
CA ASP A 403 8.82 10.65 -5.82
C ASP A 403 9.29 11.80 -4.91
N TRP A 404 10.45 11.65 -4.30
CA TRP A 404 11.04 12.64 -3.39
C TRP A 404 11.41 13.97 -4.08
N ARG A 405 11.54 13.98 -5.41
CA ARG A 405 12.03 15.14 -6.21
C ARG A 405 10.94 16.03 -6.81
N LYS A 406 9.68 15.62 -6.84
CA LYS A 406 8.64 16.33 -7.59
C LYS A 406 7.95 17.42 -6.76
N THR A 407 7.43 18.43 -7.45
CA THR A 407 6.47 19.39 -6.89
C THR A 407 5.29 18.62 -6.29
N PRO A 408 4.98 18.75 -4.99
CA PRO A 408 4.06 17.87 -4.29
C PRO A 408 2.57 18.17 -4.54
N GLU A 409 2.19 18.68 -5.72
CA GLU A 409 0.83 19.18 -6.01
C GLU A 409 -0.28 18.14 -5.84
N VAL A 410 0.03 16.85 -6.01
CA VAL A 410 -0.91 15.75 -5.74
C VAL A 410 -0.83 15.31 -4.28
N PHE A 411 0.38 15.13 -3.73
CA PHE A 411 0.59 14.71 -2.33
C PHE A 411 0.02 15.72 -1.31
N ASP A 412 0.22 17.02 -1.51
CA ASP A 412 -0.30 18.06 -0.61
C ASP A 412 -1.84 18.23 -0.74
N LYS A 413 -2.45 17.65 -1.79
CA LYS A 413 -3.91 17.49 -1.92
C LYS A 413 -4.41 16.13 -1.46
N LEU A 414 -3.53 15.14 -1.33
CA LEU A 414 -3.81 13.82 -0.75
C LEU A 414 -3.97 13.93 0.77
N ILE A 415 -3.12 14.70 1.46
CA ILE A 415 -3.14 14.85 2.94
C ILE A 415 -4.56 15.06 3.52
N PRO A 416 -5.40 16.02 3.05
CA PRO A 416 -6.77 16.19 3.57
C PRO A 416 -7.69 14.97 3.35
N MET A 417 -7.52 14.26 2.23
CA MET A 417 -8.27 13.03 1.94
C MET A 417 -7.85 11.88 2.88
N MET A 418 -6.62 11.90 3.36
CA MET A 418 -6.08 10.91 4.30
C MET A 418 -6.52 11.19 5.73
N HIS A 419 -6.65 12.46 6.14
CA HIS A 419 -7.34 12.81 7.38
C HIS A 419 -8.81 12.33 7.35
N GLU A 420 -9.53 12.58 6.25
CA GLU A 420 -10.91 12.08 6.10
C GLU A 420 -11.01 10.55 6.16
N LEU A 421 -9.96 9.81 5.75
CA LEU A 421 -9.91 8.35 5.94
C LEU A 421 -9.69 7.97 7.42
N ASN A 422 -8.78 8.65 8.11
CA ASN A 422 -8.51 8.44 9.54
C ASN A 422 -9.77 8.67 10.39
N ASP A 423 -10.52 9.73 10.12
CA ASP A 423 -11.82 10.02 10.74
C ASP A 423 -12.86 8.88 10.56
N ASN A 424 -12.67 8.00 9.58
CA ASN A 424 -13.55 6.87 9.26
C ASN A 424 -12.95 5.49 9.64
N LEU A 425 -11.72 5.40 10.16
CA LEU A 425 -11.03 4.11 10.35
C LEU A 425 -11.73 3.15 11.32
N GLU A 426 -12.44 3.67 12.32
CA GLU A 426 -13.26 2.84 13.22
C GLU A 426 -14.32 2.06 12.42
N VAL A 427 -15.06 2.75 11.53
CA VAL A 427 -16.06 2.14 10.65
C VAL A 427 -15.43 1.20 9.62
N VAL A 428 -14.24 1.51 9.12
CA VAL A 428 -13.48 0.66 8.17
C VAL A 428 -13.06 -0.67 8.81
N THR A 429 -12.64 -0.67 10.08
CA THR A 429 -12.12 -1.85 10.80
C THR A 429 -13.21 -2.78 11.36
N TYR A 430 -14.46 -2.32 11.48
CA TYR A 430 -15.62 -3.14 11.86
C TYR A 430 -15.85 -4.36 10.94
N ASP A 431 -16.55 -5.38 11.46
CA ASP A 431 -16.91 -6.57 10.68
C ASP A 431 -17.90 -6.19 9.56
N THR A 432 -17.62 -6.65 8.33
CA THR A 432 -18.54 -6.52 7.20
C THR A 432 -19.62 -7.60 7.31
N VAL A 433 -20.88 -7.20 7.52
CA VAL A 433 -22.02 -8.12 7.68
C VAL A 433 -22.89 -8.26 6.41
N GLU A 434 -22.72 -7.36 5.44
CA GLU A 434 -23.39 -7.37 4.14
C GLU A 434 -22.41 -6.84 3.09
N LYS A 435 -22.28 -7.48 1.91
CA LYS A 435 -21.58 -6.96 0.74
C LYS A 435 -22.49 -7.11 -0.49
N ARG A 436 -22.75 -6.02 -1.21
CA ARG A 436 -23.55 -5.97 -2.45
C ARG A 436 -22.78 -5.22 -3.53
N ILE A 437 -22.48 -5.91 -4.62
CA ILE A 437 -21.76 -5.37 -5.78
C ILE A 437 -22.67 -5.47 -7.01
N GLU A 438 -22.97 -4.33 -7.63
CA GLU A 438 -23.88 -4.21 -8.79
C GLU A 438 -23.21 -3.35 -9.87
N GLY A 439 -22.34 -3.97 -10.66
CA GLY A 439 -21.58 -3.31 -11.73
C GLY A 439 -20.57 -2.31 -11.17
N ASN A 440 -20.90 -1.01 -11.22
CA ASN A 440 -20.08 0.08 -10.65
C ASN A 440 -20.55 0.51 -9.24
N LEU A 441 -21.66 -0.04 -8.74
CA LEU A 441 -22.13 0.23 -7.38
C LEU A 441 -21.55 -0.81 -6.42
N HIS A 442 -20.81 -0.35 -5.41
CA HIS A 442 -20.23 -1.21 -4.38
C HIS A 442 -20.78 -0.75 -3.02
N VAL A 443 -21.37 -1.66 -2.24
CA VAL A 443 -21.89 -1.36 -0.89
C VAL A 443 -21.44 -2.43 0.10
N ALA A 444 -20.90 -2.01 1.23
CA ALA A 444 -20.71 -2.82 2.42
C ALA A 444 -21.56 -2.28 3.58
N VAL A 445 -22.09 -3.17 4.41
CA VAL A 445 -22.58 -2.82 5.75
C VAL A 445 -21.56 -3.29 6.78
N LYS A 446 -21.11 -2.36 7.61
CA LYS A 446 -20.17 -2.53 8.71
C LYS A 446 -20.92 -2.56 10.03
N LYS A 447 -20.52 -3.43 10.97
CA LYS A 447 -21.19 -3.58 12.28
C LYS A 447 -20.23 -3.36 13.45
N ALA A 448 -20.59 -2.40 14.31
CA ALA A 448 -19.86 -2.06 15.52
C ALA A 448 -20.10 -3.09 16.65
N PRO A 449 -19.21 -3.17 17.66
CA PRO A 449 -19.37 -4.06 18.81
C PRO A 449 -20.65 -3.84 19.64
N ASP A 450 -21.20 -2.62 19.64
CA ASP A 450 -22.46 -2.28 20.31
C ASP A 450 -23.71 -2.65 19.49
N GLY A 451 -23.52 -3.18 18.28
CA GLY A 451 -24.57 -3.60 17.37
C GLY A 451 -25.04 -2.54 16.38
N LYS A 452 -24.54 -1.28 16.44
CA LYS A 452 -24.81 -0.27 15.40
C LYS A 452 -24.28 -0.73 14.05
N GLU A 453 -24.99 -0.37 12.98
CA GLU A 453 -24.58 -0.66 11.61
C GLU A 453 -24.32 0.64 10.83
N TYR A 454 -23.43 0.56 9.84
CA TYR A 454 -22.95 1.68 9.04
C TYR A 454 -22.84 1.24 7.57
N TYR A 455 -23.16 2.11 6.62
CA TYR A 455 -22.87 1.90 5.20
C TYR A 455 -21.48 2.45 4.86
N ILE A 456 -20.74 1.71 4.03
CA ILE A 456 -19.70 2.24 3.15
C ILE A 456 -20.15 1.95 1.72
N ALA A 457 -20.26 2.95 0.87
CA ALA A 457 -20.70 2.79 -0.52
C ALA A 457 -19.87 3.63 -1.50
N THR A 458 -19.62 3.07 -2.70
CA THR A 458 -18.94 3.77 -3.80
C THR A 458 -19.66 3.62 -5.13
N ASN A 459 -19.40 4.58 -6.03
CA ASN A 459 -19.72 4.49 -7.46
C ASN A 459 -18.43 4.59 -8.27
N SER A 460 -17.91 3.45 -8.74
CA SER A 460 -16.67 3.37 -9.51
C SER A 460 -16.79 3.87 -10.96
N SER A 461 -17.99 4.27 -11.40
CA SER A 461 -18.21 4.86 -12.71
C SER A 461 -17.59 6.26 -12.80
N LYS A 462 -16.97 6.55 -13.94
CA LYS A 462 -16.38 7.87 -14.25
C LYS A 462 -17.35 8.83 -14.95
N THR A 463 -18.54 8.35 -15.33
CA THR A 463 -19.48 9.09 -16.20
C THR A 463 -20.96 8.98 -15.81
N THR A 464 -21.37 7.96 -15.04
CA THR A 464 -22.77 7.72 -14.71
C THR A 464 -23.02 7.77 -13.21
N ASP A 465 -24.19 8.27 -12.81
CA ASP A 465 -24.68 8.16 -11.44
C ASP A 465 -24.99 6.70 -11.06
N ALA A 466 -24.93 6.40 -9.77
CA ALA A 466 -25.47 5.18 -9.17
C ALA A 466 -26.48 5.53 -8.08
N MET A 467 -27.37 4.58 -7.76
CA MET A 467 -28.43 4.74 -6.77
C MET A 467 -28.53 3.48 -5.93
N PHE A 468 -28.50 3.60 -4.61
CA PHE A 468 -28.77 2.47 -3.70
C PHE A 468 -29.85 2.82 -2.68
N THR A 469 -30.49 1.78 -2.12
CA THR A 469 -31.58 1.92 -1.15
C THR A 469 -31.08 1.51 0.24
N LEU A 470 -31.34 2.36 1.23
CA LEU A 470 -31.12 2.13 2.65
C LEU A 470 -32.25 1.25 3.21
N SER A 471 -32.04 0.56 4.34
CA SER A 471 -33.05 -0.28 4.99
C SER A 471 -34.37 0.43 5.33
N GLY A 472 -34.36 1.76 5.53
CA GLY A 472 -35.57 2.58 5.68
C GLY A 472 -36.30 2.93 4.37
N GLY A 473 -35.94 2.36 3.23
CA GLY A 473 -36.54 2.64 1.91
C GLY A 473 -36.05 3.93 1.23
N ASN A 474 -35.38 4.82 1.96
CA ASN A 474 -34.71 6.00 1.43
C ASN A 474 -33.65 5.62 0.38
N ARG A 475 -33.56 6.38 -0.72
CA ARG A 475 -32.59 6.15 -1.80
C ARG A 475 -31.48 7.20 -1.75
N VAL A 476 -30.23 6.75 -1.75
CA VAL A 476 -29.04 7.61 -1.83
C VAL A 476 -28.52 7.62 -3.28
N LYS A 477 -28.22 8.82 -3.78
CA LYS A 477 -27.54 9.04 -5.05
C LYS A 477 -26.03 9.11 -4.82
N LEU A 478 -25.27 8.40 -5.64
CA LEU A 478 -23.82 8.54 -5.75
C LEU A 478 -23.48 9.09 -7.14
N ASP A 479 -22.99 10.32 -7.20
CA ASP A 479 -22.41 10.90 -8.41
C ASP A 479 -21.23 10.04 -8.93
N PRO A 480 -20.73 10.24 -10.17
CA PRO A 480 -19.58 9.50 -10.68
C PRO A 480 -18.34 9.70 -9.79
N LEU A 481 -17.62 8.63 -9.47
CA LEU A 481 -16.54 8.59 -8.47
C LEU A 481 -17.01 9.00 -7.06
N GLY A 482 -18.28 8.81 -6.75
CA GLY A 482 -18.87 9.09 -5.44
C GLY A 482 -18.45 8.08 -4.38
N VAL A 483 -18.36 8.56 -3.14
CA VAL A 483 -18.12 7.78 -1.91
C VAL A 483 -19.08 8.29 -0.84
N TYR A 484 -19.64 7.38 -0.05
CA TYR A 484 -20.57 7.67 1.04
C TYR A 484 -20.25 6.76 2.23
N VAL A 485 -20.10 7.38 3.42
CA VAL A 485 -19.99 6.68 4.71
C VAL A 485 -21.01 7.30 5.66
N SER A 486 -21.77 6.48 6.38
CA SER A 486 -22.79 6.93 7.35
C SER A 486 -23.32 5.78 8.20
N PRO A 487 -23.94 6.06 9.36
CA PRO A 487 -24.81 5.12 10.06
C PRO A 487 -25.94 4.58 9.15
N LYS A 488 -26.48 3.40 9.49
CA LYS A 488 -27.47 2.65 8.69
C LYS A 488 -28.94 2.93 9.04
#